data_AF-A0A363SFH8-F1
#
_entry.id   AF-A0A363SFH8-F1
#
_cell.length_a   1.000
_cell.length_b   1.000
_cell.length_c   1.000
_cell.angle_alpha   90.00
_cell.angle_beta   90.00
_cell.angle_gamma   90.00
#
_symmetry.space_group_name_H-M   'P 1'
#
loop_
_entity.id
_entity.type
_entity.pdbx_description
1 polymer ?
#
loop_
_entity_poly.entity_id
_entity_poly.type
_entity_poly.pdbx_seq_one_letter_code
_entity_poly.pdbx_strand_id
1 'polypeptide(L)'
;MRRISDIAGMRGSTLIELVTAMVLTGILAAAAAVFLRLPIAGYYDVARRTALTDIADLAVRRFSRDVQTALPNSVRVAGACTGLTTCYLEYLEVRTGGRYRVEPSGGATQCPAGAGTYTDALQVGSADTCFRSLGPVPNLAAIVAGGAGDYLVAYNLGPGFAGADAYAGGPATGGNKSRITAVTAGAGPNPEDRIDFQSLAFPLASPDSRFHVVSGPVTYACDPVAQTLTRHWGYAISAAQATPPAGGSSALLATGVTGCSFTYNANVVAQRNGVAAIRLELTQADPSGMAERVTIFSQVHVSNVP
;
A
#
# COMPACT_ATOMS: atom_id res chain seq x y z
N MET A 1 29.06 55.14 68.91
CA MET A 1 28.57 54.86 67.54
C MET A 1 29.72 54.33 66.67
N ARG A 2 29.84 53.01 66.49
CA ARG A 2 29.93 52.33 65.18
C ARG A 2 30.08 50.82 65.40
N ARG A 3 29.12 50.08 64.86
CA ARG A 3 29.00 48.62 64.89
C ARG A 3 29.88 47.99 63.81
N ILE A 4 30.54 46.90 64.20
CA ILE A 4 30.59 45.58 63.55
C ILE A 4 30.81 45.58 62.02
N SER A 5 32.06 45.33 61.64
CA SER A 5 32.37 44.54 60.46
C SER A 5 32.88 43.18 60.93
N ASP A 6 31.97 42.23 61.11
CA ASP A 6 32.30 40.82 61.27
C ASP A 6 32.85 40.32 59.93
N ILE A 7 34.17 40.21 59.84
CA ILE A 7 34.80 39.35 58.84
C ILE A 7 34.59 37.94 59.38
N ALA A 8 33.61 37.25 58.82
CA ALA A 8 33.40 35.83 59.07
C ALA A 8 34.71 35.09 58.78
N GLY A 9 35.42 34.72 59.85
CA GLY A 9 36.65 33.94 59.75
C GLY A 9 36.35 32.64 59.04
N MET A 10 37.08 32.38 57.95
CA MET A 10 37.07 31.09 57.26
C MET A 10 37.43 30.00 58.27
N ARG A 11 36.43 29.28 58.75
CA ARG A 11 36.63 28.02 59.47
C ARG A 11 37.12 27.00 58.44
N GLY A 12 38.43 26.78 58.39
CA GLY A 12 38.99 25.67 57.62
C GLY A 12 38.43 24.36 58.16
N SER A 13 37.81 23.56 57.30
CA SER A 13 37.33 22.22 57.64
C SER A 13 38.51 21.34 58.05
N THR A 14 38.28 20.46 59.02
CA THR A 14 39.32 19.52 59.47
C THR A 14 39.54 18.43 58.42
N LEU A 15 40.77 17.90 58.31
CA LEU A 15 41.08 16.85 57.33
C LEU A 15 40.18 15.62 57.50
N ILE A 16 39.77 15.33 58.74
CA ILE A 16 38.84 14.24 59.04
C ILE A 16 37.41 14.51 58.52
N GLU A 17 36.94 15.75 58.59
CA GLU A 17 35.63 16.18 58.10
C GLU A 17 35.55 16.14 56.56
N LEU A 18 36.66 16.47 55.88
CA LEU A 18 36.75 16.39 54.43
C LEU A 18 36.78 14.93 53.95
N VAL A 19 37.51 14.06 54.65
CA VAL A 19 37.55 12.61 54.34
C VAL A 19 36.18 11.95 54.57
N THR A 20 35.51 12.23 55.69
CA THR A 20 34.17 11.65 55.94
C THR A 20 33.14 12.14 54.94
N ALA A 21 33.19 13.42 54.53
CA ALA A 21 32.32 13.95 53.49
C ALA A 21 32.52 13.25 52.13
N MET A 22 33.77 13.03 51.70
CA MET A 22 34.06 12.32 50.46
C MET A 22 33.58 10.86 50.50
N VAL A 23 33.78 10.17 51.63
CA VAL A 23 33.32 8.78 51.80
C VAL A 23 31.79 8.71 51.77
N LEU A 24 31.10 9.57 52.51
CA LEU A 24 29.63 9.58 52.55
C LEU A 24 29.02 9.94 51.20
N THR A 25 29.56 10.96 50.52
CA THR A 25 29.10 11.32 49.16
C THR A 25 29.36 10.20 48.15
N GLY A 26 30.48 9.48 48.26
CA GLY A 26 30.77 8.30 47.44
C GLY A 26 29.74 7.17 47.64
N ILE A 27 29.38 6.85 48.88
CA ILE A 27 28.37 5.83 49.19
C ILE A 27 26.99 6.24 48.66
N LEU A 28 26.58 7.49 48.88
CA LEU A 28 25.30 8.01 48.39
C LEU A 28 25.24 8.03 46.86
N ALA A 29 26.33 8.43 46.19
CA ALA A 29 26.43 8.41 44.73
C ALA A 29 26.34 6.99 44.16
N ALA A 30 27.01 6.02 44.79
CA ALA A 30 26.94 4.61 44.37
C ALA A 30 25.54 4.02 44.56
N ALA A 31 24.88 4.30 45.71
CA ALA A 31 23.51 3.88 45.95
C ALA A 31 22.56 4.50 44.91
N ALA A 32 22.64 5.82 44.68
CA ALA A 32 21.84 6.52 43.68
C ALA A 32 22.05 5.95 42.27
N ALA A 33 23.29 5.61 41.88
CA ALA A 33 23.59 5.02 40.59
C ALA A 33 22.91 3.66 40.39
N VAL A 34 22.81 2.81 41.41
CA VAL A 34 22.11 1.53 41.33
C VAL A 34 20.59 1.74 41.19
N PHE A 35 20.02 2.66 41.97
CA PHE A 35 18.59 2.95 41.92
C PHE A 35 18.14 3.58 40.60
N LEU A 36 18.99 4.39 39.95
CA LEU A 36 18.64 5.05 38.67
C LEU A 36 18.74 4.11 37.46
N ARG A 37 19.51 3.02 37.53
CA ARG A 37 19.67 2.09 36.39
C ARG A 37 18.36 1.43 35.97
N LEU A 38 17.57 0.96 36.93
CA LEU A 38 16.32 0.22 36.64
C LEU A 38 15.25 1.11 35.98
N PRO A 39 14.93 2.33 36.47
CA PRO A 39 13.99 3.22 35.79
C PRO A 39 14.44 3.64 34.40
N ILE A 40 15.74 3.89 34.20
CA ILE A 40 16.29 4.29 32.89
C ILE A 40 16.20 3.12 31.90
N ALA A 41 16.58 1.90 32.31
CA ALA A 41 16.45 0.71 31.47
C ALA A 41 14.98 0.46 31.10
N GLY A 42 14.08 0.53 32.09
CA GLY A 42 12.64 0.37 31.86
C GLY A 42 12.06 1.40 30.90
N TYR A 43 12.53 2.66 30.94
CA TYR A 43 12.14 3.68 29.96
C TYR A 43 12.53 3.30 28.52
N TYR A 44 13.77 2.84 28.30
CA TYR A 44 14.22 2.41 26.98
C TYR A 44 13.52 1.15 26.48
N ASP A 45 13.22 0.21 27.37
CA ASP A 45 12.47 -0.99 27.02
C ASP A 45 11.07 -0.63 26.53
N VAL A 46 10.35 0.23 27.27
CA VAL A 46 9.03 0.73 26.86
C VAL A 46 9.11 1.49 25.54
N ALA A 47 10.12 2.34 25.35
CA ALA A 47 10.30 3.07 24.10
C ALA A 47 10.50 2.13 22.90
N ARG A 48 11.30 1.06 23.06
CA ARG A 48 11.55 0.06 22.02
C ARG A 48 10.30 -0.75 21.68
N ARG A 49 9.57 -1.24 22.69
CA ARG A 49 8.28 -1.94 22.55
C ARG A 49 7.30 -1.12 21.72
N THR A 50 7.22 0.16 22.07
CA THR A 50 6.30 1.13 21.43
C THR A 50 6.69 1.33 19.97
N ALA A 51 7.97 1.58 19.69
CA ALA A 51 8.45 1.76 18.31
C ALA A 51 8.20 0.52 17.43
N LEU A 52 8.45 -0.69 17.95
CA LEU A 52 8.18 -1.94 17.22
C LEU A 52 6.69 -2.11 16.90
N THR A 53 5.84 -1.82 17.89
CA THR A 53 4.39 -1.92 17.73
C THR A 53 3.90 -0.89 16.71
N ASP A 54 4.37 0.36 16.77
CA ASP A 54 4.00 1.43 15.85
C ASP A 54 4.40 1.12 14.41
N ILE A 55 5.61 0.58 14.18
CA ILE A 55 6.07 0.14 12.85
C ILE A 55 5.15 -0.96 12.32
N ALA A 56 4.83 -1.96 13.14
CA ALA A 56 3.93 -3.05 12.75
C ALA A 56 2.53 -2.54 12.40
N ASP A 57 1.97 -1.66 13.23
CA ASP A 57 0.65 -1.06 13.05
C ASP A 57 0.58 -0.21 11.79
N LEU A 58 1.56 0.66 11.54
CA LEU A 58 1.62 1.52 10.37
C LEU A 58 1.75 0.69 9.09
N ALA A 59 2.62 -0.32 9.09
CA ALA A 59 2.81 -1.22 7.94
C ALA A 59 1.52 -1.95 7.59
N VAL A 60 0.83 -2.51 8.59
CA VAL A 60 -0.44 -3.22 8.41
C VAL A 60 -1.56 -2.28 7.98
N ARG A 61 -1.71 -1.11 8.62
CA ARG A 61 -2.74 -0.12 8.22
C ARG A 61 -2.53 0.39 6.80
N ARG A 62 -1.27 0.56 6.39
CA ARG A 62 -0.93 0.91 5.00
C ARG A 62 -1.33 -0.22 4.06
N PHE A 63 -0.94 -1.46 4.36
CA PHE A 63 -1.36 -2.64 3.61
C PHE A 63 -2.88 -2.73 3.46
N SER A 64 -3.64 -2.54 4.54
CA SER A 64 -5.09 -2.66 4.49
C SER A 64 -5.75 -1.61 3.60
N ARG A 65 -5.29 -0.37 3.63
CA ARG A 65 -5.82 0.68 2.73
C ARG A 65 -5.45 0.43 1.28
N ASP A 66 -4.22 0.00 1.04
CA ASP A 66 -3.69 -0.21 -0.30
C ASP A 66 -4.37 -1.41 -0.98
N VAL A 67 -4.65 -2.49 -0.25
CA VAL A 67 -5.35 -3.67 -0.80
C VAL A 67 -6.84 -3.41 -1.07
N GLN A 68 -7.46 -2.43 -0.40
CA GLN A 68 -8.85 -2.04 -0.69
C GLN A 68 -9.01 -1.37 -2.07
N THR A 69 -7.93 -0.86 -2.66
CA THR A 69 -7.94 -0.31 -4.03
C THR A 69 -7.60 -1.37 -5.07
N ALA A 70 -7.56 -2.66 -4.71
CA ALA A 70 -7.32 -3.72 -5.67
C ALA A 70 -8.44 -3.82 -6.70
N LEU A 71 -8.04 -4.00 -7.97
CA LEU A 71 -8.95 -4.36 -9.04
C LEU A 71 -9.64 -5.68 -8.68
N PRO A 72 -10.96 -5.80 -8.88
CA PRO A 72 -11.70 -7.03 -8.66
C PRO A 72 -10.99 -8.23 -9.29
N ASN A 73 -10.82 -9.32 -8.53
CA ASN A 73 -10.17 -10.55 -8.99
C ASN A 73 -8.70 -10.40 -9.44
N SER A 74 -7.98 -9.35 -8.99
CA SER A 74 -6.56 -9.16 -9.30
C SER A 74 -5.58 -9.59 -8.21
N VAL A 75 -6.05 -9.78 -6.97
CA VAL A 75 -5.14 -10.13 -5.87
C VAL A 75 -4.59 -11.54 -6.08
N ARG A 76 -3.26 -11.68 -6.03
CA ARG A 76 -2.53 -12.94 -6.15
C ARG A 76 -1.36 -13.00 -5.18
N VAL A 77 -1.01 -14.22 -4.78
CA VAL A 77 0.08 -14.49 -3.85
C VAL A 77 1.07 -15.44 -4.51
N ALA A 78 2.37 -15.17 -4.33
CA ALA A 78 3.46 -16.02 -4.81
C ALA A 78 4.54 -16.20 -3.75
N GLY A 79 5.34 -17.25 -3.90
CA GLY A 79 6.29 -17.73 -2.89
C GLY A 79 5.67 -18.77 -1.95
N ALA A 80 6.50 -19.34 -1.07
CA ALA A 80 6.06 -20.40 -0.17
C ALA A 80 5.20 -19.89 1.01
N CYS A 81 5.36 -18.61 1.39
CA CYS A 81 4.53 -17.92 2.39
C CYS A 81 4.35 -18.68 3.72
N THR A 82 5.37 -19.44 4.13
CA THR A 82 5.37 -20.31 5.32
C THR A 82 5.65 -19.57 6.63
N GLY A 83 5.88 -18.26 6.60
CA GLY A 83 6.36 -17.48 7.73
C GLY A 83 7.84 -17.15 7.66
N LEU A 84 8.70 -18.08 7.24
CA LEU A 84 10.16 -17.90 7.29
C LEU A 84 10.80 -17.64 5.92
N THR A 85 10.01 -17.81 4.86
CA THR A 85 10.46 -17.64 3.47
C THR A 85 9.88 -16.38 2.86
N THR A 86 10.56 -15.81 1.88
CA THR A 86 10.06 -14.66 1.14
C THR A 86 8.69 -14.94 0.51
N CYS A 87 7.79 -13.98 0.64
CA CYS A 87 6.40 -14.07 0.21
C CYS A 87 5.98 -12.76 -0.46
N TYR A 88 5.17 -12.86 -1.52
CA TYR A 88 4.76 -11.73 -2.33
C TYR A 88 3.25 -11.70 -2.47
N LEU A 89 2.62 -10.59 -2.11
CA LEU A 89 1.22 -10.33 -2.48
C LEU A 89 1.22 -9.23 -3.52
N GLU A 90 0.59 -9.49 -4.67
CA GLU A 90 0.44 -8.53 -5.75
C GLU A 90 -1.04 -8.30 -6.05
N TYR A 91 -1.37 -7.10 -6.47
CA TYR A 91 -2.67 -6.75 -7.02
C TYR A 91 -2.52 -5.62 -8.04
N LEU A 92 -3.56 -5.37 -8.84
CA LEU A 92 -3.62 -4.21 -9.73
C LEU A 92 -4.33 -3.06 -9.01
N GLU A 93 -3.67 -1.92 -8.85
CA GLU A 93 -4.23 -0.76 -8.15
C GLU A 93 -5.20 0.00 -9.04
N VAL A 94 -6.44 0.15 -8.58
CA VAL A 94 -7.46 1.00 -9.20
C VAL A 94 -7.24 2.44 -8.75
N ARG A 95 -7.01 3.31 -9.73
CA ARG A 95 -6.93 4.76 -9.52
C ARG A 95 -8.32 5.39 -9.46
N THR A 96 -9.19 5.00 -10.37
CA THR A 96 -10.58 5.47 -10.48
C THR A 96 -11.39 4.48 -11.31
N GLY A 97 -12.68 4.72 -11.48
CA GLY A 97 -13.57 3.94 -12.31
C GLY A 97 -14.92 4.60 -12.43
N GLY A 98 -15.80 3.98 -13.19
CA GLY A 98 -17.13 4.51 -13.43
C GLY A 98 -17.99 3.51 -14.18
N ARG A 99 -19.07 4.02 -14.75
CA ARG A 99 -19.89 3.24 -15.69
C ARG A 99 -19.69 3.78 -17.09
N TYR A 100 -19.59 2.91 -18.08
CA TYR A 100 -19.58 3.27 -19.49
C TYR A 100 -21.00 3.24 -20.05
N ARG A 101 -21.26 3.99 -21.11
CA ARG A 101 -22.54 3.93 -21.82
C ARG A 101 -22.65 2.66 -22.65
N VAL A 102 -23.82 2.01 -22.57
CA VAL A 102 -24.20 0.87 -23.43
C VAL A 102 -25.07 1.29 -24.62
N GLU A 103 -25.76 2.43 -24.48
CA GLU A 103 -26.59 3.00 -25.52
C GLU A 103 -26.07 4.39 -25.91
N PRO A 104 -26.08 4.71 -27.21
CA PRO A 104 -25.63 6.00 -27.65
C PRO A 104 -26.50 7.15 -27.11
N SER A 105 -25.92 8.30 -26.80
CA SER A 105 -26.65 9.44 -26.22
C SER A 105 -27.63 10.13 -27.17
N GLY A 106 -27.49 9.87 -28.48
CA GLY A 106 -28.22 10.58 -29.53
C GLY A 106 -27.91 12.06 -29.66
N GLY A 107 -26.90 12.56 -28.95
CA GLY A 107 -26.39 13.92 -29.02
C GLY A 107 -25.19 14.08 -29.97
N ALA A 108 -24.65 15.31 -30.03
CA ALA A 108 -23.43 15.66 -30.80
C ALA A 108 -22.12 15.14 -30.15
N THR A 109 -22.24 14.39 -29.07
CA THR A 109 -21.16 13.85 -28.23
C THR A 109 -20.51 12.65 -28.90
N GLN A 110 -19.74 12.87 -29.96
CA GLN A 110 -19.13 11.80 -30.79
C GLN A 110 -17.89 11.16 -30.15
N CYS A 111 -17.67 9.88 -30.47
CA CYS A 111 -16.47 9.12 -30.13
C CYS A 111 -16.05 8.21 -31.31
N PRO A 112 -14.88 8.40 -31.96
CA PRO A 112 -13.97 9.55 -31.84
C PRO A 112 -14.58 10.86 -32.38
N ALA A 113 -13.86 11.98 -32.25
CA ALA A 113 -14.36 13.27 -32.72
C ALA A 113 -14.51 13.25 -34.26
N GLY A 114 -15.66 13.69 -34.79
CA GLY A 114 -15.98 13.60 -36.21
C GLY A 114 -16.57 12.26 -36.66
N ALA A 115 -16.81 11.32 -35.74
CA ALA A 115 -17.54 10.09 -36.03
C ALA A 115 -19.03 10.37 -36.34
N GLY A 116 -19.75 9.36 -36.86
CA GLY A 116 -21.19 9.47 -37.10
C GLY A 116 -21.97 9.78 -35.82
N THR A 117 -23.26 10.09 -35.96
CA THR A 117 -24.14 10.11 -34.79
C THR A 117 -24.14 8.73 -34.12
N TYR A 118 -24.29 8.70 -32.80
CA TYR A 118 -24.47 7.48 -32.01
C TYR A 118 -23.22 6.58 -31.77
N THR A 119 -22.01 7.14 -31.70
CA THR A 119 -20.78 6.34 -31.52
C THR A 119 -20.13 6.45 -30.13
N ASP A 120 -20.86 6.89 -29.11
CA ASP A 120 -20.32 7.18 -27.77
C ASP A 120 -20.51 6.09 -26.72
N ALA A 121 -21.19 5.00 -27.09
CA ALA A 121 -21.29 3.78 -26.29
C ALA A 121 -20.14 2.82 -26.61
N LEU A 122 -19.62 2.14 -25.58
CA LEU A 122 -18.57 1.14 -25.74
C LEU A 122 -19.07 -0.06 -26.56
N GLN A 123 -18.41 -0.35 -27.69
CA GLN A 123 -18.80 -1.46 -28.56
C GLN A 123 -18.16 -2.78 -28.11
N VAL A 124 -18.87 -3.56 -27.30
CA VAL A 124 -18.39 -4.89 -26.85
C VAL A 124 -18.32 -5.85 -28.04
N GLY A 125 -17.23 -6.62 -28.12
CA GLY A 125 -16.96 -7.60 -29.18
C GLY A 125 -16.41 -7.01 -30.48
N SER A 126 -16.37 -5.68 -30.61
CA SER A 126 -15.78 -4.97 -31.75
C SER A 126 -14.62 -4.10 -31.30
N ALA A 127 -13.63 -3.91 -32.17
CA ALA A 127 -12.51 -3.03 -31.84
C ALA A 127 -13.00 -1.59 -31.71
N ASP A 128 -12.78 -1.02 -30.53
CA ASP A 128 -13.18 0.34 -30.19
C ASP A 128 -11.95 1.13 -29.71
N THR A 129 -12.05 2.45 -29.70
CA THR A 129 -10.95 3.36 -29.32
C THR A 129 -11.36 4.39 -28.29
N CYS A 130 -12.64 4.58 -28.03
CA CYS A 130 -13.08 5.50 -27.00
C CYS A 130 -14.54 5.23 -26.60
N PHE A 131 -14.94 5.69 -25.41
CA PHE A 131 -16.34 5.70 -24.98
C PHE A 131 -16.60 6.90 -24.08
N ARG A 132 -17.88 7.16 -23.78
CA ARG A 132 -18.30 8.12 -22.75
C ARG A 132 -18.78 7.44 -21.46
N SER A 133 -18.39 8.00 -20.33
CA SER A 133 -18.87 7.56 -19.03
C SER A 133 -20.33 7.96 -18.83
N LEU A 134 -21.03 7.18 -18.01
CA LEU A 134 -22.33 7.52 -17.48
C LEU A 134 -22.12 8.37 -16.22
N GLY A 135 -22.18 9.69 -16.39
CA GLY A 135 -21.87 10.68 -15.35
C GLY A 135 -20.37 10.93 -15.16
N PRO A 136 -19.99 11.84 -14.23
CA PRO A 136 -18.61 12.23 -14.02
C PRO A 136 -17.78 11.08 -13.45
N VAL A 137 -16.57 10.90 -13.98
CA VAL A 137 -15.57 9.97 -13.44
C VAL A 137 -14.90 10.64 -12.24
N PRO A 138 -14.95 10.04 -11.04
CA PRO A 138 -14.30 10.58 -9.87
C PRO A 138 -12.81 10.81 -10.13
N ASN A 139 -12.31 12.00 -9.82
CA ASN A 139 -10.88 12.33 -9.94
C ASN A 139 -10.29 12.06 -11.33
N LEU A 140 -11.04 12.35 -12.41
CA LEU A 140 -10.62 12.18 -13.81
C LEU A 140 -9.21 12.75 -14.09
N ALA A 141 -8.88 13.89 -13.50
CA ALA A 141 -7.60 14.57 -13.68
C ALA A 141 -6.39 13.78 -13.15
N ALA A 142 -6.60 12.78 -12.30
CA ALA A 142 -5.52 11.92 -11.81
C ALA A 142 -5.12 10.83 -12.80
N ILE A 143 -5.94 10.56 -13.83
CA ILE A 143 -5.65 9.55 -14.85
C ILE A 143 -4.41 9.97 -15.64
N VAL A 144 -3.42 9.09 -15.70
CA VAL A 144 -2.21 9.29 -16.50
C VAL A 144 -2.46 8.68 -17.87
N ALA A 145 -2.35 9.45 -18.94
CA ALA A 145 -2.54 8.98 -20.31
C ALA A 145 -1.20 8.82 -21.07
N GLY A 146 -1.21 8.13 -22.21
CA GLY A 146 -0.06 7.99 -23.10
C GLY A 146 0.68 6.67 -22.94
N GLY A 147 1.95 6.59 -23.39
CA GLY A 147 2.74 5.35 -23.48
C GLY A 147 3.22 4.75 -22.15
N ALA A 148 3.19 5.51 -21.06
CA ALA A 148 3.52 5.08 -19.69
C ALA A 148 2.39 5.33 -18.66
N GLY A 149 1.23 5.81 -19.11
CA GLY A 149 0.02 5.98 -18.31
C GLY A 149 -0.74 4.71 -17.92
N ASP A 150 -1.94 4.93 -17.40
CA ASP A 150 -2.85 3.96 -16.83
C ASP A 150 -3.56 3.09 -17.90
N TYR A 151 -4.19 2.02 -17.43
CA TYR A 151 -4.96 1.09 -18.24
C TYR A 151 -6.45 1.19 -17.94
N LEU A 152 -7.27 1.22 -18.98
CA LEU A 152 -8.69 0.94 -18.92
C LEU A 152 -8.88 -0.58 -18.81
N VAL A 153 -9.67 -1.02 -17.84
CA VAL A 153 -10.07 -2.41 -17.64
C VAL A 153 -11.58 -2.51 -17.53
N ALA A 154 -12.18 -3.44 -18.28
CA ALA A 154 -13.61 -3.75 -18.18
C ALA A 154 -13.81 -5.23 -17.84
N TYR A 155 -14.68 -5.50 -16.87
CA TYR A 155 -15.10 -6.86 -16.51
C TYR A 155 -13.96 -7.86 -16.23
N ASN A 156 -13.17 -7.62 -15.17
CA ASN A 156 -12.07 -8.52 -14.78
C ASN A 156 -12.53 -9.71 -13.94
N LEU A 157 -12.39 -10.90 -14.49
CA LEU A 157 -12.65 -12.18 -13.80
C LEU A 157 -11.37 -12.80 -13.23
N GLY A 158 -10.21 -12.29 -13.63
CA GLY A 158 -8.91 -12.63 -13.05
C GLY A 158 -8.12 -13.65 -13.88
N PRO A 159 -6.99 -14.14 -13.33
CA PRO A 159 -6.05 -14.99 -14.05
C PRO A 159 -6.69 -16.25 -14.64
N GLY A 160 -6.45 -16.51 -15.93
CA GLY A 160 -6.92 -17.73 -16.62
C GLY A 160 -8.30 -17.62 -17.27
N PHE A 161 -9.03 -16.51 -17.09
CA PHE A 161 -10.25 -16.23 -17.84
C PHE A 161 -9.92 -15.54 -19.16
N ALA A 162 -9.95 -16.28 -20.26
CA ALA A 162 -9.67 -15.75 -21.59
C ALA A 162 -10.56 -14.54 -21.91
N GLY A 163 -9.94 -13.41 -22.23
CA GLY A 163 -10.66 -12.17 -22.53
C GLY A 163 -11.19 -11.39 -21.32
N ALA A 164 -10.97 -11.87 -20.09
CA ALA A 164 -11.34 -11.19 -18.83
C ALA A 164 -10.22 -11.22 -17.78
N ASP A 165 -8.98 -11.36 -18.25
CA ASP A 165 -7.77 -11.40 -17.42
C ASP A 165 -6.93 -10.15 -17.65
N ALA A 166 -6.89 -9.26 -16.65
CA ALA A 166 -6.10 -8.03 -16.70
C ALA A 166 -4.59 -8.30 -16.61
N TYR A 167 -4.15 -9.47 -16.13
CA TYR A 167 -2.74 -9.85 -16.11
C TYR A 167 -2.26 -10.48 -17.41
N ALA A 168 -3.16 -10.98 -18.25
CA ALA A 168 -2.78 -11.62 -19.50
C ALA A 168 -1.86 -10.72 -20.36
N GLY A 169 -0.77 -11.30 -20.85
CA GLY A 169 0.19 -10.60 -21.71
C GLY A 169 -0.34 -10.37 -23.12
N GLY A 170 0.37 -9.56 -23.89
CA GLY A 170 0.08 -9.28 -25.30
C GLY A 170 -0.52 -7.88 -25.55
N PRO A 171 -0.28 -7.29 -26.73
CA PRO A 171 -0.85 -6.01 -27.11
C PRO A 171 -2.36 -6.15 -27.31
N ALA A 172 -3.18 -5.46 -26.51
CA ALA A 172 -4.62 -5.24 -26.72
C ALA A 172 -5.48 -6.46 -27.19
N THR A 173 -5.04 -7.72 -27.01
CA THR A 173 -5.75 -8.89 -27.56
C THR A 173 -5.65 -10.13 -26.67
N GLY A 174 -4.82 -10.13 -25.61
CA GLY A 174 -4.73 -11.26 -24.67
C GLY A 174 -5.62 -11.14 -23.43
N GLY A 175 -6.12 -9.94 -23.12
CA GLY A 175 -6.88 -9.67 -21.90
C GLY A 175 -7.91 -8.58 -22.08
N ASN A 176 -8.47 -8.10 -20.98
CA ASN A 176 -9.50 -7.07 -20.92
C ASN A 176 -8.95 -5.69 -20.50
N LYS A 177 -7.70 -5.40 -20.87
CA LYS A 177 -7.05 -4.11 -20.57
C LYS A 177 -6.58 -3.41 -21.84
N SER A 178 -6.79 -2.10 -21.91
CA SER A 178 -6.22 -1.24 -22.94
C SER A 178 -5.57 0.00 -22.34
N ARG A 179 -4.52 0.52 -22.97
CA ARG A 179 -3.80 1.70 -22.51
C ARG A 179 -4.62 2.96 -22.80
N ILE A 180 -4.78 3.83 -21.81
CA ILE A 180 -5.47 5.11 -21.97
C ILE A 180 -4.58 6.09 -22.74
N THR A 181 -5.10 6.70 -23.80
CA THR A 181 -4.38 7.62 -24.68
C THR A 181 -4.75 9.07 -24.43
N ALA A 182 -5.99 9.35 -24.03
CA ALA A 182 -6.44 10.68 -23.60
C ALA A 182 -7.69 10.57 -22.71
N VAL A 183 -7.96 11.64 -21.95
CA VAL A 183 -9.21 11.81 -21.20
C VAL A 183 -9.71 13.23 -21.42
N THR A 184 -11.02 13.39 -21.60
CA THR A 184 -11.66 14.71 -21.80
C THR A 184 -12.86 14.82 -20.88
N ALA A 185 -12.89 15.86 -20.04
CA ALA A 185 -14.01 16.10 -19.15
C ALA A 185 -15.29 16.45 -19.93
N GLY A 186 -16.42 15.93 -19.49
CA GLY A 186 -17.74 16.30 -19.98
C GLY A 186 -18.08 17.75 -19.64
N ALA A 187 -18.87 18.40 -20.49
CA ALA A 187 -19.40 19.73 -20.24
C ALA A 187 -20.87 19.68 -19.82
N GLY A 188 -21.33 20.72 -19.11
CA GLY A 188 -22.75 20.88 -18.74
C GLY A 188 -23.14 20.28 -17.38
N PRO A 189 -24.44 20.26 -17.05
CA PRO A 189 -24.94 19.91 -15.72
C PRO A 189 -24.86 18.41 -15.39
N ASN A 190 -24.80 17.54 -16.41
CA ASN A 190 -24.59 16.10 -16.28
C ASN A 190 -23.36 15.71 -17.11
N PRO A 191 -22.15 16.03 -16.65
CA PRO A 191 -20.94 15.81 -17.43
C PRO A 191 -20.71 14.31 -17.64
N GLU A 192 -20.55 13.93 -18.91
CA GLU A 192 -20.11 12.60 -19.33
C GLU A 192 -18.70 12.70 -19.89
N ASP A 193 -17.75 12.12 -19.18
CA ASP A 193 -16.35 12.18 -19.53
C ASP A 193 -16.03 11.20 -20.65
N ARG A 194 -15.11 11.58 -21.53
CA ARG A 194 -14.61 10.73 -22.60
C ARG A 194 -13.29 10.10 -22.18
N ILE A 195 -13.19 8.79 -22.38
CA ILE A 195 -11.96 8.02 -22.21
C ILE A 195 -11.54 7.48 -23.57
N ASP A 196 -10.36 7.88 -24.03
CA ASP A 196 -9.72 7.36 -25.24
C ASP A 196 -8.67 6.33 -24.85
N PHE A 197 -8.59 5.22 -25.60
CA PHE A 197 -7.70 4.11 -25.34
C PHE A 197 -7.16 3.51 -26.65
N GLN A 198 -6.10 2.71 -26.55
CA GLN A 198 -5.58 1.97 -27.70
C GLN A 198 -6.64 0.99 -28.21
N SER A 199 -6.74 0.82 -29.52
CA SER A 199 -7.78 -0.01 -30.12
C SER A 199 -7.82 -1.41 -29.49
N LEU A 200 -8.98 -1.78 -28.91
CA LEU A 200 -9.22 -3.07 -28.24
C LEU A 200 -10.67 -3.47 -28.46
N ALA A 201 -10.88 -4.75 -28.76
CA ALA A 201 -12.20 -5.37 -28.69
C ALA A 201 -12.39 -6.02 -27.32
N PHE A 202 -13.14 -5.37 -26.42
CA PHE A 202 -13.50 -5.98 -25.15
C PHE A 202 -14.47 -7.14 -25.41
N PRO A 203 -14.11 -8.40 -25.11
CA PRO A 203 -14.93 -9.55 -25.54
C PRO A 203 -16.16 -9.76 -24.67
N LEU A 204 -16.18 -9.22 -23.46
CA LEU A 204 -17.24 -9.40 -22.47
C LEU A 204 -17.68 -8.04 -21.91
N ALA A 205 -19.00 -7.86 -21.81
CA ALA A 205 -19.59 -6.68 -21.19
C ALA A 205 -19.65 -6.86 -19.67
N SER A 206 -19.38 -5.79 -18.92
CA SER A 206 -19.69 -5.75 -17.49
C SER A 206 -21.21 -5.71 -17.30
N PRO A 207 -21.81 -6.58 -16.47
CA PRO A 207 -23.26 -6.58 -16.22
C PRO A 207 -23.81 -5.24 -15.73
N ASP A 208 -23.04 -4.51 -14.93
CA ASP A 208 -23.37 -3.17 -14.42
C ASP A 208 -22.79 -2.04 -15.28
N SER A 209 -22.23 -2.38 -16.46
CA SER A 209 -21.52 -1.47 -17.36
C SER A 209 -20.35 -0.76 -16.68
N ARG A 210 -19.61 -1.42 -15.78
CA ARG A 210 -18.50 -0.83 -15.02
C ARG A 210 -17.19 -0.90 -15.80
N PHE A 211 -16.38 0.13 -15.63
CA PHE A 211 -14.97 0.13 -15.99
C PHE A 211 -14.11 0.61 -14.82
N HIS A 212 -12.85 0.20 -14.85
CA HIS A 212 -11.82 0.58 -13.89
C HIS A 212 -10.64 1.16 -14.63
N VAL A 213 -9.98 2.14 -14.02
CA VAL A 213 -8.70 2.70 -14.46
C VAL A 213 -7.62 2.23 -13.51
N VAL A 214 -6.68 1.48 -14.03
CA VAL A 214 -5.63 0.78 -13.28
C VAL A 214 -4.29 1.48 -13.48
N SER A 215 -3.64 1.89 -12.39
CA SER A 215 -2.33 2.53 -12.42
C SER A 215 -1.20 1.54 -12.71
N GLY A 216 -1.38 0.29 -12.31
CA GLY A 216 -0.40 -0.78 -12.50
C GLY A 216 -0.38 -1.74 -11.31
N PRO A 217 0.61 -2.65 -11.29
CA PRO A 217 0.75 -3.62 -10.23
C PRO A 217 1.43 -3.02 -9.00
N VAL A 218 0.93 -3.39 -7.82
CA VAL A 218 1.54 -3.11 -6.52
C VAL A 218 1.87 -4.44 -5.86
N THR A 219 3.13 -4.62 -5.45
CA THR A 219 3.58 -5.83 -4.75
C THR A 219 4.05 -5.48 -3.35
N TYR A 220 3.56 -6.21 -2.36
CA TYR A 220 4.16 -6.28 -1.04
C TYR A 220 5.10 -7.48 -1.00
N ALA A 221 6.40 -7.21 -0.90
CA ALA A 221 7.45 -8.21 -0.74
C ALA A 221 7.80 -8.32 0.74
N CYS A 222 7.54 -9.47 1.33
CA CYS A 222 7.91 -9.77 2.69
C CYS A 222 9.09 -10.73 2.69
N ASP A 223 10.22 -10.30 3.23
CA ASP A 223 11.48 -11.03 3.20
C ASP A 223 12.05 -11.18 4.61
N PRO A 224 11.80 -12.31 5.28
CA PRO A 224 12.39 -12.61 6.59
C PRO A 224 13.91 -12.82 6.55
N VAL A 225 14.51 -13.10 5.39
CA VAL A 225 15.97 -13.28 5.24
C VAL A 225 16.66 -11.94 5.21
N ALA A 226 16.14 -10.99 4.42
CA ALA A 226 16.58 -9.59 4.43
C ALA A 226 16.04 -8.79 5.62
N GLN A 227 15.13 -9.39 6.40
CA GLN A 227 14.40 -8.77 7.51
C GLN A 227 13.61 -7.52 7.16
N THR A 228 12.97 -7.51 5.98
CA THR A 228 12.23 -6.35 5.48
C THR A 228 10.82 -6.67 4.99
N LEU A 229 9.94 -5.67 5.10
CA LEU A 229 8.68 -5.61 4.36
C LEU A 229 8.75 -4.40 3.42
N THR A 230 8.66 -4.64 2.12
CA THR A 230 8.84 -3.61 1.09
C THR A 230 7.62 -3.55 0.18
N ARG A 231 7.15 -2.34 -0.12
CA ARG A 231 6.12 -2.08 -1.14
C ARG A 231 6.80 -1.70 -2.45
N HIS A 232 6.41 -2.33 -3.54
CA HIS A 232 6.87 -2.08 -4.91
C HIS A 232 5.70 -1.62 -5.79
N TRP A 233 5.93 -0.65 -6.68
CA TRP A 233 4.93 -0.16 -7.63
C TRP A 233 5.59 0.40 -8.90
N GLY A 234 4.79 0.67 -9.94
CA GLY A 234 5.29 1.32 -11.16
C GLY A 234 6.16 0.41 -12.06
N TYR A 235 6.05 -0.90 -11.91
CA TYR A 235 6.63 -1.89 -12.83
C TYR A 235 5.55 -2.41 -13.79
N ALA A 236 5.97 -3.17 -14.81
CA ALA A 236 5.07 -3.65 -15.86
C ALA A 236 4.10 -4.74 -15.35
N ILE A 237 2.87 -4.71 -15.84
CA ILE A 237 1.90 -5.80 -15.65
C ILE A 237 2.40 -7.03 -16.42
N SER A 238 2.45 -8.19 -15.75
CA SER A 238 2.91 -9.46 -16.33
C SER A 238 1.96 -10.59 -15.97
N ALA A 239 1.77 -11.54 -16.89
CA ALA A 239 0.96 -12.74 -16.66
C ALA A 239 1.53 -13.58 -15.50
N ALA A 240 2.85 -13.77 -15.48
CA ALA A 240 3.54 -14.34 -14.33
C ALA A 240 3.82 -13.25 -13.28
N GLN A 241 3.51 -13.52 -12.01
CA GLN A 241 3.85 -12.62 -10.91
C GLN A 241 5.37 -12.52 -10.78
N ALA A 242 5.90 -11.30 -10.72
CA ALA A 242 7.33 -11.07 -10.59
C ALA A 242 7.76 -11.20 -9.12
N THR A 243 8.76 -12.05 -8.85
CA THR A 243 9.23 -12.37 -7.50
C THR A 243 10.77 -12.36 -7.43
N PRO A 244 11.42 -11.25 -7.01
CA PRO A 244 10.85 -9.92 -6.77
C PRO A 244 10.52 -9.17 -8.08
N PRO A 245 9.67 -8.12 -8.02
CA PRO A 245 9.46 -7.23 -9.14
C PRO A 245 10.73 -6.51 -9.59
N ALA A 246 10.97 -6.45 -10.90
CA ALA A 246 12.07 -5.70 -11.48
C ALA A 246 11.57 -4.34 -12.01
N GLY A 247 12.38 -3.29 -11.81
CA GLY A 247 12.03 -1.92 -12.21
C GLY A 247 11.03 -1.23 -11.26
N GLY A 248 10.52 -0.07 -11.68
CA GLY A 248 9.58 0.73 -10.91
C GLY A 248 10.21 1.43 -9.70
N SER A 249 9.41 1.61 -8.66
CA SER A 249 9.79 2.26 -7.40
C SER A 249 9.45 1.36 -6.21
N SER A 250 10.15 1.56 -5.10
CA SER A 250 9.92 0.80 -3.87
C SER A 250 10.07 1.64 -2.62
N ALA A 251 9.39 1.26 -1.55
CA ALA A 251 9.50 1.86 -0.22
C ALA A 251 9.52 0.78 0.86
N LEU A 252 10.45 0.93 1.80
CA LEU A 252 10.57 0.10 2.98
C LEU A 252 9.46 0.47 3.97
N LEU A 253 8.67 -0.52 4.40
CA LEU A 253 7.56 -0.33 5.34
C LEU A 253 7.93 -0.77 6.76
N ALA A 254 8.72 -1.83 6.89
CA ALA A 254 9.20 -2.32 8.18
C ALA A 254 10.55 -3.00 8.05
N THR A 255 11.35 -2.93 9.11
CA THR A 255 12.60 -3.67 9.32
C THR A 255 12.46 -4.62 10.50
N GLY A 256 13.39 -5.56 10.64
CA GLY A 256 13.34 -6.57 11.70
C GLY A 256 12.28 -7.63 11.46
N VAL A 257 11.80 -7.79 10.22
CA VAL A 257 10.83 -8.83 9.88
C VAL A 257 11.48 -10.20 10.08
N THR A 258 10.92 -11.01 10.96
CA THR A 258 11.43 -12.36 11.27
C THR A 258 10.43 -13.45 10.96
N GLY A 259 9.16 -13.08 10.81
CA GLY A 259 8.11 -13.96 10.34
C GLY A 259 7.09 -13.18 9.51
N CYS A 260 6.66 -13.73 8.38
CA CYS A 260 5.66 -13.10 7.55
C CYS A 260 4.93 -14.05 6.62
N SER A 261 3.64 -13.82 6.43
CA SER A 261 2.83 -14.57 5.46
C SER A 261 1.71 -13.71 4.90
N PHE A 262 1.43 -13.91 3.62
CA PHE A 262 0.23 -13.41 2.96
C PHE A 262 -0.69 -14.56 2.65
N THR A 263 -2.00 -14.33 2.79
CA THR A 263 -3.01 -15.25 2.29
C THR A 263 -4.06 -14.46 1.52
N TYR A 264 -4.59 -15.07 0.46
CA TYR A 264 -5.73 -14.53 -0.26
C TYR A 264 -6.73 -15.65 -0.49
N ASN A 265 -7.97 -15.43 -0.05
CA ASN A 265 -9.09 -16.30 -0.32
C ASN A 265 -10.10 -15.52 -1.16
N ALA A 266 -10.27 -15.92 -2.42
CA ALA A 266 -11.20 -15.29 -3.35
C ALA A 266 -12.69 -15.52 -3.00
N ASN A 267 -12.99 -16.37 -2.01
CA ASN A 267 -14.33 -16.80 -1.57
C ASN A 267 -15.22 -17.20 -2.76
N VAL A 268 -14.90 -18.38 -3.33
CA VAL A 268 -15.53 -18.93 -4.55
C VAL A 268 -17.04 -19.11 -4.48
N VAL A 269 -17.64 -19.08 -3.28
CA VAL A 269 -19.09 -19.23 -3.07
C VAL A 269 -19.82 -17.89 -3.18
N ALA A 270 -19.28 -16.82 -2.57
CA ALA A 270 -19.89 -15.50 -2.64
C ALA A 270 -19.50 -14.74 -3.92
N GLN A 271 -18.36 -15.09 -4.55
CA GLN A 271 -17.75 -14.54 -5.78
C GLN A 271 -17.55 -13.01 -5.85
N ARG A 272 -18.16 -12.25 -4.93
CA ARG A 272 -18.20 -10.79 -4.89
C ARG A 272 -17.26 -10.18 -3.86
N ASN A 273 -16.79 -10.98 -2.90
CA ASN A 273 -15.92 -10.53 -1.81
C ASN A 273 -14.75 -11.49 -1.65
N GLY A 274 -13.51 -11.00 -1.73
CA GLY A 274 -12.31 -11.72 -1.32
C GLY A 274 -11.86 -11.30 0.08
N VAL A 275 -10.97 -12.09 0.69
CA VAL A 275 -10.27 -11.73 1.93
C VAL A 275 -8.77 -11.88 1.71
N ALA A 276 -8.05 -10.78 1.85
CA ALA A 276 -6.60 -10.76 1.92
C ALA A 276 -6.16 -10.63 3.39
N ALA A 277 -5.13 -11.36 3.79
CA ALA A 277 -4.58 -11.28 5.14
C ALA A 277 -3.06 -11.15 5.13
N ILE A 278 -2.56 -10.41 6.11
CA ILE A 278 -1.14 -10.31 6.45
C ILE A 278 -0.96 -10.76 7.89
N ARG A 279 0.03 -11.63 8.13
CA ARG A 279 0.63 -11.85 9.44
C ARG A 279 2.06 -11.34 9.37
N LEU A 280 2.41 -10.45 10.29
CA LEU A 280 3.74 -9.83 10.37
C LEU A 280 4.31 -10.01 11.77
N GLU A 281 5.55 -10.50 11.84
CA GLU A 281 6.31 -10.69 13.06
C GLU A 281 7.62 -9.91 12.97
N LEU A 282 7.77 -8.93 13.85
CA LEU A 282 8.96 -8.09 13.97
C LEU A 282 9.75 -8.50 15.20
N THR A 283 11.06 -8.62 15.05
CA THR A 283 11.99 -8.86 16.17
C THR A 283 13.10 -7.81 16.14
N GLN A 284 13.44 -7.27 17.31
CA GLN A 284 14.61 -6.40 17.50
C GLN A 284 15.35 -6.80 18.77
N ALA A 285 16.68 -6.80 18.71
CA ALA A 285 17.51 -7.05 19.89
C ALA A 285 17.62 -5.78 20.75
N ASP A 286 17.60 -5.97 22.07
CA ASP A 286 18.00 -4.94 23.02
C ASP A 286 19.55 -4.84 23.10
N PRO A 287 20.12 -3.83 23.79
CA PRO A 287 21.57 -3.68 23.93
C PRO A 287 22.24 -4.82 24.72
N SER A 288 21.47 -5.63 25.45
CA SER A 288 21.92 -6.82 26.15
C SER A 288 21.91 -8.09 25.26
N GLY A 289 21.36 -7.97 24.04
CA GLY A 289 21.22 -9.07 23.09
C GLY A 289 19.94 -9.88 23.25
N MET A 290 19.03 -9.49 24.14
CA MET A 290 17.74 -10.16 24.30
C MET A 290 16.80 -9.73 23.18
N ALA A 291 16.17 -10.71 22.53
CA ALA A 291 15.25 -10.47 21.42
C ALA A 291 13.86 -10.07 21.93
N GLU A 292 13.37 -8.93 21.47
CA GLU A 292 12.00 -8.49 21.66
C GLU A 292 11.19 -8.76 20.39
N ARG A 293 9.98 -9.30 20.54
CA ARG A 293 9.14 -9.72 19.42
C ARG A 293 7.71 -9.17 19.52
N VAL A 294 7.20 -8.69 18.39
CA VAL A 294 5.80 -8.30 18.22
C VAL A 294 5.21 -9.06 17.03
N THR A 295 4.00 -9.58 17.18
CA THR A 295 3.25 -10.22 16.09
C THR A 295 1.91 -9.53 15.91
N ILE A 296 1.62 -9.13 14.68
CA ILE A 296 0.35 -8.53 14.29
C ILE A 296 -0.30 -9.32 13.16
N PHE A 297 -1.62 -9.33 13.16
CA PHE A 297 -2.44 -9.97 12.13
C PHE A 297 -3.53 -9.01 11.68
N SER A 298 -3.79 -8.98 10.38
CA SER A 298 -4.90 -8.21 9.80
C SER A 298 -5.52 -8.94 8.63
N GLN A 299 -6.84 -8.81 8.54
CA GLN A 299 -7.67 -9.27 7.42
C GLN A 299 -8.42 -8.09 6.83
N VAL A 300 -8.54 -8.12 5.50
CA VAL A 300 -9.08 -7.02 4.72
C VAL A 300 -9.99 -7.61 3.66
N HIS A 301 -11.22 -7.12 3.61
CA HIS A 301 -12.14 -7.44 2.54
C HIS A 301 -11.74 -6.73 1.25
N VAL A 302 -11.77 -7.47 0.15
CA VAL A 302 -11.52 -6.97 -1.20
C VAL A 302 -12.81 -7.15 -2.01
N SER A 303 -13.22 -6.11 -2.74
CA SER A 303 -14.35 -6.23 -3.67
C SER A 303 -13.92 -7.02 -4.90
N ASN A 304 -14.59 -8.14 -5.16
CA ASN A 304 -14.44 -8.95 -6.36
C ASN A 304 -15.64 -8.73 -7.33
N VAL A 305 -16.30 -7.58 -7.25
CA VAL A 305 -17.36 -7.18 -8.18
C VAL A 305 -16.77 -6.37 -9.34
N PRO A 306 -16.63 -6.94 -10.54
CA PRO A 306 -16.00 -6.30 -11.69
C PRO A 306 -16.88 -5.33 -12.47
#